data_AF-A0A8K1FZG4-F1
#
_entry.id   AF-A0A8K1FZG4-F1
#
_cell.length_a   1.000
_cell.length_b   1.000
_cell.length_c   1.000
_cell.angle_alpha   90.00
_cell.angle_beta   90.00
_cell.angle_gamma   90.00
#
_symmetry.space_group_name_H-M   'P 1'
#
loop_
_entity.id
_entity.type
_entity.pdbx_description
1 polymer ?
#
loop_
_entity_poly.entity_id
_entity_poly.type
_entity_poly.pdbx_seq_one_letter_code
_entity_poly.pdbx_strand_id
1 'polypeptide(L)'
;MCPQGEDVRRELLAQVQALPSLLSRVGDGASALGDAIELYQACVAFVCDSPGSEVLPLLRFVASHGNCSVFRWRTGRDPLSLERPELREEPEPPREDTIDWGDFPAEPPQGGDIDWGITVEDSAQGDDGIDWGDGETGQEGTIPAEPRAQGDDGIDWGDGEKGQEGTITVVEAGTEAPEDVARGSDALTLLENTETRNQFIDELMELELFLAQRLLELEDEADVVAMSQLQLAPALLQGQSGPRVRAQLATARELLAQLCSRSVQHLCMILASPRYVERVTALLRQKLLQAELLVAKRDTLAQKRHQALAEQAALEPKLQQLQDRIKELQKLIEADISKRYGGRPVNLMGVNV
;
A
#
# COMPACT_ATOMS: atom_id res chain seq x y z
N MET A 1 15.18 3.31 8.64
CA MET A 1 15.74 4.69 8.66
C MET A 1 15.02 5.45 7.56
N CYS A 2 14.45 6.62 7.87
CA CYS A 2 13.78 7.41 6.84
C CYS A 2 14.82 8.01 5.87
N PRO A 3 14.49 8.13 4.57
CA PRO A 3 15.36 8.78 3.61
C PRO A 3 15.63 10.25 4.02
N GLN A 4 16.88 10.69 3.88
CA GLN A 4 17.35 12.06 4.17
C GLN A 4 17.04 13.02 3.01
N GLY A 5 16.76 12.48 1.81
CA GLY A 5 16.34 13.24 0.64
C GLY A 5 17.48 13.85 -0.18
N GLU A 6 18.74 13.52 0.11
CA GLU A 6 19.89 14.06 -0.63
C GLU A 6 20.07 13.36 -1.98
N ASP A 7 19.95 12.03 -1.98
CA ASP A 7 19.95 11.17 -3.16
C ASP A 7 18.89 10.07 -2.98
N VAL A 8 17.64 10.45 -3.29
CA VAL A 8 16.45 9.60 -3.09
C VAL A 8 16.62 8.22 -3.73
N ARG A 9 17.25 8.14 -4.92
CA ARG A 9 17.45 6.86 -5.61
C ARG A 9 18.43 5.98 -4.84
N ARG A 10 19.58 6.51 -4.43
CA ARG A 10 20.55 5.75 -3.62
C ARG A 10 19.97 5.34 -2.27
N GLU A 11 19.20 6.21 -1.63
CA GLU A 11 18.57 5.93 -0.34
C GLU A 11 17.53 4.80 -0.44
N LEU A 12 16.73 4.77 -1.52
CA LEU A 12 15.79 3.67 -1.81
C LEU A 12 16.55 2.36 -2.05
N LEU A 13 17.61 2.38 -2.87
CA LEU A 13 18.44 1.20 -3.12
C LEU A 13 19.15 0.72 -1.85
N ALA A 14 19.55 1.62 -0.95
CA ALA A 14 20.14 1.25 0.33
C ALA A 14 19.13 0.53 1.25
N GLN A 15 17.85 0.93 1.24
CA GLN A 15 16.80 0.23 2.01
C GLN A 15 16.56 -1.19 1.50
N VAL A 16 16.70 -1.41 0.20
CA VAL A 16 16.56 -2.72 -0.43
C VAL A 16 17.65 -3.69 0.02
N GLN A 17 18.83 -3.22 0.42
CA GLN A 17 19.89 -4.10 0.94
C GLN A 17 19.49 -4.86 2.21
N ALA A 18 18.52 -4.34 2.98
CA ALA A 18 17.99 -5.03 4.16
C ALA A 18 16.95 -6.10 3.82
N LEU A 19 16.33 -6.04 2.64
CA LEU A 19 15.22 -6.91 2.25
C LEU A 19 15.59 -8.41 2.26
N PRO A 20 16.73 -8.87 1.71
CA PRO A 20 17.07 -10.30 1.73
C PRO A 20 17.15 -10.88 3.15
N SER A 21 17.67 -10.09 4.12
CA SER A 21 17.74 -10.50 5.52
C SER A 21 16.37 -10.59 6.21
N LEU A 22 15.44 -9.71 5.80
CA LEU A 22 14.06 -9.74 6.26
C LEU A 22 13.35 -10.98 5.70
N LEU A 23 13.45 -11.21 4.40
CA LEU A 23 12.83 -12.37 3.75
C LEU A 23 13.40 -13.69 4.28
N SER A 24 14.71 -13.78 4.53
CA SER A 24 15.32 -14.95 5.18
C SER A 24 14.69 -15.23 6.54
N ARG A 25 14.52 -14.20 7.38
CA ARG A 25 13.93 -14.33 8.72
C ARG A 25 12.49 -14.83 8.67
N VAL A 26 11.70 -14.35 7.70
CA VAL A 26 10.34 -14.84 7.46
C VAL A 26 10.38 -16.32 7.09
N GLY A 27 11.24 -16.71 6.15
CA GLY A 27 11.41 -18.10 5.76
C GLY A 27 11.83 -19.01 6.92
N ASP A 28 12.77 -18.56 7.76
CA ASP A 28 13.21 -19.28 8.95
C ASP A 28 12.06 -19.43 9.97
N GLY A 29 11.23 -18.40 10.11
CA GLY A 29 10.03 -18.42 10.97
C GLY A 29 8.98 -19.45 10.53
N ALA A 30 8.92 -19.80 9.24
CA ALA A 30 8.00 -20.82 8.74
C ALA A 30 8.27 -22.22 9.33
N SER A 31 9.49 -22.49 9.80
CA SER A 31 9.83 -23.76 10.46
C SER A 31 8.97 -24.04 11.71
N ALA A 32 8.50 -22.99 12.39
CA ALA A 32 7.62 -23.10 13.55
C ALA A 32 6.19 -23.57 13.20
N LEU A 33 5.82 -23.56 11.91
CA LEU A 33 4.51 -23.99 11.43
C LEU A 33 4.47 -25.48 11.03
N GLY A 34 5.56 -26.25 11.18
CA GLY A 34 5.62 -27.66 10.80
C GLY A 34 4.47 -28.51 11.37
N ASP A 35 4.23 -28.41 12.68
CA ASP A 35 3.11 -29.09 13.35
C ASP A 35 1.73 -28.68 12.80
N ALA A 36 1.58 -27.43 12.36
CA ALA A 36 0.33 -26.91 11.81
C ALA A 36 0.10 -27.45 10.38
N ILE A 37 1.16 -27.57 9.60
CA ILE A 37 1.13 -28.17 8.26
C ILE A 37 0.76 -29.65 8.36
N GLU A 38 1.34 -30.39 9.33
CA GLU A 38 0.97 -31.79 9.57
C GLU A 38 -0.49 -31.95 10.01
N LEU A 39 -0.95 -31.06 10.90
CA LEU A 39 -2.34 -31.01 11.33
C LEU A 39 -3.28 -30.77 10.13
N TYR A 40 -2.95 -29.81 9.26
CA TYR A 40 -3.73 -29.51 8.07
C TYR A 40 -3.75 -30.69 7.08
N GLN A 41 -2.58 -31.29 6.82
CA GLN A 41 -2.46 -32.49 5.99
C GLN A 41 -3.32 -33.65 6.48
N ALA A 42 -3.31 -33.91 7.80
CA ALA A 42 -4.13 -34.95 8.39
C ALA A 42 -5.62 -34.64 8.29
N CYS A 43 -6.01 -33.35 8.42
CA CYS A 43 -7.39 -32.91 8.27
C CYS A 43 -7.89 -33.13 6.86
N VAL A 44 -7.14 -32.67 5.84
CA VAL A 44 -7.49 -32.85 4.43
C VAL A 44 -7.57 -34.33 4.07
N ALA A 45 -6.59 -35.14 4.49
CA ALA A 45 -6.60 -36.58 4.23
C ALA A 45 -7.82 -37.28 4.85
N PHE A 46 -8.25 -36.85 6.04
CA PHE A 46 -9.39 -37.44 6.74
C PHE A 46 -10.74 -36.97 6.19
N VAL A 47 -10.90 -35.66 5.97
CA VAL A 47 -12.18 -35.05 5.56
C VAL A 47 -12.45 -35.24 4.07
N CYS A 48 -11.41 -35.15 3.24
CA CYS A 48 -11.54 -35.24 1.78
C CYS A 48 -11.29 -36.65 1.22
N ASP A 49 -11.00 -37.64 2.07
CA ASP A 49 -10.65 -39.02 1.67
C ASP A 49 -9.57 -39.07 0.58
N SER A 50 -8.57 -38.19 0.70
CA SER A 50 -7.47 -38.03 -0.24
C SER A 50 -6.10 -38.35 0.39
N PRO A 51 -5.87 -39.59 0.87
CA PRO A 51 -4.61 -39.98 1.49
C PRO A 51 -3.49 -39.95 0.45
N GLY A 52 -2.67 -38.90 0.48
CA GLY A 52 -1.52 -38.73 -0.41
C GLY A 52 -1.50 -37.42 -1.20
N SER A 53 -2.56 -36.59 -1.14
CA SER A 53 -2.48 -35.23 -1.66
C SER A 53 -1.54 -34.41 -0.80
N GLU A 54 -0.45 -33.91 -1.37
CA GLU A 54 0.44 -32.99 -0.68
C GLU A 54 -0.25 -31.63 -0.55
N VAL A 55 -0.39 -31.15 0.69
CA VAL A 55 -0.92 -29.81 0.97
C VAL A 55 0.21 -28.85 1.30
N LEU A 56 0.05 -27.60 0.86
CA LEU A 56 0.96 -26.49 1.11
C LEU A 56 2.42 -26.84 0.71
N PRO A 57 2.66 -27.28 -0.54
CA PRO A 57 3.94 -27.83 -0.96
C PRO A 57 5.09 -26.84 -0.80
N LEU A 58 4.86 -25.55 -1.10
CA LEU A 58 5.90 -24.53 -1.00
C LEU A 58 6.16 -24.13 0.46
N LEU A 59 5.12 -23.93 1.26
CA LEU A 59 5.23 -23.62 2.67
C LEU A 59 5.92 -24.75 3.44
N ARG A 60 5.62 -26.01 3.11
CA ARG A 60 6.30 -27.19 3.65
C ARG A 60 7.78 -27.22 3.29
N PHE A 61 8.10 -26.89 2.04
CA PHE A 61 9.49 -26.81 1.60
C PHE A 61 10.25 -25.71 2.33
N VAL A 62 9.68 -24.51 2.45
CA VAL A 62 10.30 -23.39 3.18
C VAL A 62 10.42 -23.70 4.67
N ALA A 63 9.44 -24.35 5.29
CA ALA A 63 9.51 -24.76 6.69
C ALA A 63 10.66 -25.75 6.98
N SER A 64 11.03 -26.58 6.00
CA SER A 64 12.09 -27.59 6.15
C SER A 64 13.47 -27.12 5.68
N HIS A 65 13.53 -26.24 4.68
CA HIS A 65 14.79 -25.83 4.04
C HIS A 65 15.10 -24.34 4.16
N GLY A 66 14.16 -23.52 4.64
CA GLY A 66 14.27 -22.07 4.70
C GLY A 66 14.05 -21.38 3.34
N ASN A 67 14.34 -20.07 3.30
CA ASN A 67 14.21 -19.25 2.09
C ASN A 67 15.35 -19.52 1.09
N CYS A 68 15.27 -20.66 0.39
CA CYS A 68 16.25 -21.13 -0.59
C CYS A 68 16.14 -20.43 -1.95
N SER A 69 17.03 -20.75 -2.90
CA SER A 69 16.85 -20.38 -4.31
C SER A 69 15.66 -21.11 -4.95
N VAL A 70 15.01 -20.44 -5.92
CA VAL A 70 13.96 -21.06 -6.75
C VAL A 70 14.52 -22.26 -7.53
N PHE A 71 15.79 -22.21 -7.94
CA PHE A 71 16.48 -23.36 -8.55
C PHE A 71 16.41 -24.61 -7.67
N ARG A 72 16.72 -24.48 -6.37
CA ARG A 72 16.70 -25.62 -5.44
C ARG A 72 15.31 -26.20 -5.28
N TRP A 73 14.30 -25.34 -5.25
CA TRP A 73 12.90 -25.75 -5.20
C TRP A 73 12.48 -26.55 -6.44
N ARG A 74 12.83 -26.08 -7.64
CA ARG A 74 12.46 -26.73 -8.91
C ARG A 74 13.22 -28.02 -9.17
N THR A 75 14.50 -28.08 -8.83
CA THR A 75 15.39 -29.20 -9.20
C THR A 75 15.66 -30.18 -8.05
N GLY A 76 15.38 -29.79 -6.81
CA GLY A 76 15.73 -30.54 -5.61
C GLY A 76 17.23 -30.57 -5.29
N ARG A 77 18.06 -29.79 -6.00
CA ARG A 77 19.52 -29.75 -5.84
C ARG A 77 20.03 -28.34 -5.57
N ASP A 78 21.12 -28.21 -4.82
CA ASP A 78 21.77 -26.93 -4.62
C ASP A 78 22.56 -26.50 -5.88
N PRO A 79 22.45 -25.24 -6.32
CA PRO A 79 23.19 -24.76 -7.48
C PRO A 79 24.70 -24.63 -7.19
N LEU A 80 25.54 -24.92 -8.18
CA LEU A 80 27.00 -24.73 -8.08
C LEU A 80 27.40 -23.24 -8.18
N SER A 81 26.58 -22.41 -8.84
CA SER A 81 26.78 -20.97 -8.95
C SER A 81 25.44 -20.23 -9.07
N LEU A 82 25.35 -19.03 -8.49
CA LEU A 82 24.18 -18.15 -8.49
C LEU A 82 24.48 -16.88 -9.29
N GLU A 83 23.88 -16.73 -10.46
CA GLU A 83 23.97 -15.51 -11.27
C GLU A 83 22.72 -14.66 -11.04
N ARG A 84 22.76 -13.82 -9.98
CA ARG A 84 21.65 -12.94 -9.61
C ARG A 84 21.47 -11.80 -10.62
N PRO A 85 20.22 -11.39 -10.93
CA PRO A 85 19.96 -10.19 -11.73
C PRO A 85 20.58 -8.95 -11.07
N GLU A 86 21.42 -8.22 -11.80
CA GLU A 86 22.00 -6.97 -11.29
C GLU A 86 20.96 -5.84 -11.30
N LEU A 87 20.82 -5.15 -10.17
CA LEU A 87 20.12 -3.86 -10.11
C LEU A 87 21.01 -2.82 -10.81
N ARG A 88 20.71 -2.52 -12.07
CA ARG A 88 21.52 -1.58 -12.85
C ARG A 88 21.43 -0.17 -12.25
N GLU A 89 22.53 0.30 -11.67
CA GLU A 89 22.72 1.70 -11.30
C GLU A 89 22.95 2.54 -12.57
N GLU A 90 21.90 2.89 -13.30
CA GLU A 90 22.04 3.95 -14.31
C GLU A 90 22.25 5.29 -13.60
N PRO A 91 23.22 6.12 -14.05
CA PRO A 91 23.49 7.42 -13.44
C PRO A 91 22.27 8.33 -13.59
N GLU A 92 21.92 9.05 -12.53
CA GLU A 92 20.82 10.00 -12.59
C GLU A 92 21.10 11.08 -13.65
N PRO A 93 20.09 11.47 -14.45
CA PRO A 93 20.22 12.66 -15.27
C PRO A 93 20.51 13.87 -14.35
N PRO A 94 21.37 14.81 -14.78
CA PRO A 94 21.75 15.95 -13.96
C PRO A 94 20.51 16.72 -13.51
N ARG A 95 20.56 17.29 -12.31
CA ARG A 95 19.52 18.20 -11.79
C ARG A 95 19.36 19.32 -12.82
N GLU A 96 18.25 19.33 -13.55
CA GLU A 96 17.82 20.52 -14.27
C GLU A 96 17.44 21.55 -13.21
N ASP A 97 18.43 22.33 -12.79
CA ASP A 97 18.22 23.48 -11.94
C ASP A 97 17.30 24.45 -12.66
N THR A 98 16.26 24.89 -11.96
CA THR A 98 15.39 26.03 -12.29
C THR A 98 14.30 25.74 -13.33
N ILE A 99 13.24 25.03 -12.92
CA ILE A 99 11.92 25.34 -13.50
C ILE A 99 11.29 26.45 -12.65
N ASP A 100 11.35 27.67 -13.18
CA ASP A 100 10.65 28.86 -12.69
C ASP A 100 9.15 28.68 -12.90
N TRP A 101 8.49 28.10 -11.89
CA TRP A 101 7.03 28.09 -11.79
C TRP A 101 6.58 29.37 -11.09
N GLY A 102 6.58 30.46 -11.84
CA GLY A 102 6.11 31.77 -11.40
C GLY A 102 4.73 31.73 -10.70
N ASP A 103 4.48 32.80 -9.95
CA ASP A 103 3.30 33.10 -9.12
C ASP A 103 2.01 32.39 -9.58
N PHE A 104 1.60 31.34 -8.84
CA PHE A 104 0.31 30.71 -9.08
C PHE A 104 -0.82 31.71 -8.75
N PRO A 105 -1.79 31.95 -9.64
CA PRO A 105 -2.98 32.72 -9.31
C PRO A 105 -3.74 32.02 -8.18
N ALA A 106 -4.40 32.82 -7.33
CA ALA A 106 -5.03 32.39 -6.08
C ALA A 106 -6.26 31.45 -6.22
N GLU A 107 -6.49 30.87 -7.40
CA GLU A 107 -7.58 29.93 -7.66
C GLU A 107 -7.02 28.60 -8.16
N PRO A 108 -7.43 27.46 -7.56
CA PRO A 108 -6.96 26.16 -8.01
C PRO A 108 -7.51 25.87 -9.42
N PRO A 109 -6.68 25.47 -10.39
CA PRO A 109 -7.18 24.97 -11.65
C PRO A 109 -7.96 23.67 -11.40
N GLN A 110 -9.22 23.64 -11.83
CA GLN A 110 -9.96 22.40 -12.04
C GLN A 110 -9.31 21.66 -13.22
N GLY A 111 -8.46 20.67 -12.94
CA GLY A 111 -7.90 19.86 -14.01
C GLY A 111 -6.76 18.95 -13.59
N GLY A 112 -7.10 17.69 -13.33
CA GLY A 112 -6.22 16.54 -13.52
C GLY A 112 -5.24 16.25 -12.39
N ASP A 113 -5.75 15.78 -11.25
CA ASP A 113 -4.96 14.90 -10.40
C ASP A 113 -4.61 13.66 -11.23
N ILE A 114 -3.36 13.55 -11.65
CA ILE A 114 -2.84 12.28 -12.16
C ILE A 114 -2.63 11.41 -10.93
N ASP A 115 -3.60 10.55 -10.65
CA ASP A 115 -3.50 9.50 -9.65
C ASP A 115 -2.48 8.45 -10.11
N TRP A 116 -1.31 8.48 -9.48
CA TRP A 116 -0.21 7.55 -9.79
C TRP A 116 -0.35 6.20 -9.08
N GLY A 117 -1.48 5.92 -8.40
CA GLY A 117 -1.70 4.66 -7.67
C GLY A 117 -0.67 4.40 -6.56
N ILE A 118 0.05 5.44 -6.12
CA ILE A 118 0.97 5.41 -4.98
C ILE A 118 0.36 6.36 -3.93
N THR A 119 -0.60 5.85 -3.18
CA THR A 119 -1.15 6.54 -2.02
C THR A 119 -0.11 6.50 -0.89
N VAL A 120 0.70 7.56 -0.79
CA VAL A 120 1.42 7.87 0.45
C VAL A 120 0.39 8.48 1.39
N GLU A 121 -0.39 7.63 2.06
CA GLU A 121 -1.40 8.09 3.01
C GLU A 121 -0.73 8.55 4.31
N ASP A 122 -1.00 9.80 4.67
CA ASP A 122 -0.84 10.27 6.04
C ASP A 122 -1.80 9.48 6.94
N SER A 123 -1.25 8.95 8.02
CA SER A 123 -1.97 8.07 8.95
C SER A 123 -3.11 8.82 9.65
N ALA A 124 -4.33 8.68 9.16
CA ALA A 124 -5.55 8.90 9.94
C ALA A 124 -6.74 8.16 9.28
N GLN A 125 -7.04 6.96 9.80
CA GLN A 125 -8.30 6.22 9.67
C GLN A 125 -8.98 6.18 8.29
N GLY A 126 -8.79 5.06 7.59
CA GLY A 126 -9.61 4.66 6.46
C GLY A 126 -9.03 3.40 5.83
N ASP A 127 -9.68 2.27 6.10
CA ASP A 127 -9.42 0.98 5.46
C ASP A 127 -9.89 1.07 4.00
N ASP A 128 -8.96 1.29 3.06
CA ASP A 128 -9.18 1.04 1.64
C ASP A 128 -8.08 0.12 1.13
N GLY A 129 -8.45 -1.16 1.02
CA GLY A 129 -7.62 -2.23 0.48
C GLY A 129 -7.32 -2.01 -1.00
N ILE A 130 -6.04 -2.17 -1.34
CA ILE A 130 -5.57 -2.17 -2.72
C ILE A 130 -5.82 -3.58 -3.29
N ASP A 131 -6.66 -3.65 -4.31
CA ASP A 131 -7.03 -4.83 -5.08
C ASP A 131 -5.86 -5.32 -5.98
N TRP A 132 -5.53 -6.60 -5.86
CA TRP A 132 -4.54 -7.29 -6.69
C TRP A 132 -5.24 -8.36 -7.52
N GLY A 133 -5.93 -7.96 -8.58
CA GLY A 133 -6.58 -8.88 -9.51
C GLY A 133 -6.64 -8.31 -10.92
N ASP A 134 -5.88 -8.91 -11.82
CA ASP A 134 -6.01 -8.71 -13.27
C ASP A 134 -7.36 -9.30 -13.74
N GLY A 135 -8.13 -8.48 -14.47
CA GLY A 135 -9.05 -8.88 -15.54
C GLY A 135 -10.22 -9.83 -15.23
N GLU A 136 -11.38 -9.28 -14.85
CA GLU A 136 -12.63 -9.42 -15.61
C GLU A 136 -13.78 -8.69 -14.87
N THR A 137 -14.34 -7.68 -15.52
CA THR A 137 -15.51 -6.93 -15.04
C THR A 137 -16.76 -7.80 -15.04
N GLY A 138 -17.09 -8.42 -13.90
CA GLY A 138 -18.38 -9.03 -13.62
C GLY A 138 -19.24 -8.13 -12.74
N GLN A 139 -20.02 -7.23 -13.35
CA GLN A 139 -21.11 -6.54 -12.64
C GLN A 139 -22.28 -7.50 -12.41
N GLU A 140 -22.68 -7.67 -11.15
CA GLU A 140 -23.98 -8.23 -10.80
C GLU A 140 -25.11 -7.27 -11.21
N GLY A 141 -26.11 -7.81 -11.92
CA GLY A 141 -27.33 -7.10 -12.27
C GLY A 141 -28.32 -8.03 -12.97
N THR A 142 -29.16 -8.71 -12.20
CA THR A 142 -30.45 -9.31 -12.59
C THR A 142 -31.26 -8.27 -13.42
N ILE A 143 -32.04 -8.56 -14.47
CA ILE A 143 -33.39 -9.19 -14.61
C ILE A 143 -33.70 -9.33 -16.17
N PRO A 144 -34.86 -9.85 -16.63
CA PRO A 144 -35.20 -11.19 -17.15
C PRO A 144 -35.34 -11.30 -18.70
N ALA A 145 -35.85 -12.46 -19.14
CA ALA A 145 -35.96 -12.98 -20.50
C ALA A 145 -36.88 -12.24 -21.53
N GLU A 146 -36.46 -12.42 -22.80
CA GLU A 146 -37.23 -12.58 -24.05
C GLU A 146 -37.66 -11.38 -24.94
N PRO A 147 -37.83 -11.57 -26.28
CA PRO A 147 -37.01 -10.88 -27.30
C PRO A 147 -37.80 -10.04 -28.32
N ARG A 148 -37.14 -9.11 -29.03
CA ARG A 148 -37.35 -8.82 -30.48
C ARG A 148 -36.52 -7.66 -31.06
N ALA A 149 -35.82 -8.00 -32.15
CA ALA A 149 -35.76 -7.36 -33.47
C ALA A 149 -35.15 -5.95 -33.72
N GLN A 150 -34.06 -6.00 -34.51
CA GLN A 150 -33.78 -5.26 -35.76
C GLN A 150 -32.96 -3.95 -35.76
N GLY A 151 -31.90 -3.95 -36.59
CA GLY A 151 -31.09 -2.82 -37.06
C GLY A 151 -29.59 -3.05 -36.80
N ASP A 152 -28.90 -3.90 -37.56
CA ASP A 152 -28.23 -3.61 -38.84
C ASP A 152 -26.99 -2.69 -38.71
N ASP A 153 -25.82 -3.32 -38.61
CA ASP A 153 -24.53 -2.86 -39.16
C ASP A 153 -23.54 -4.04 -39.09
N GLY A 154 -23.71 -4.98 -40.02
CA GLY A 154 -22.86 -6.16 -40.16
C GLY A 154 -21.55 -5.84 -40.86
N ILE A 155 -20.43 -6.00 -40.16
CA ILE A 155 -19.09 -6.07 -40.77
C ILE A 155 -18.89 -7.51 -41.27
N ASP A 156 -18.86 -7.63 -42.59
CA ASP A 156 -18.62 -8.83 -43.38
C ASP A 156 -17.15 -9.29 -43.27
N TRP A 157 -16.93 -10.47 -42.69
CA TRP A 157 -15.65 -11.19 -42.75
C TRP A 157 -15.77 -12.38 -43.69
N GLY A 158 -16.06 -12.08 -44.95
CA GLY A 158 -16.15 -13.02 -46.04
C GLY A 158 -14.88 -13.88 -46.19
N ASP A 159 -15.13 -15.18 -46.18
CA ASP A 159 -14.25 -16.31 -46.48
C ASP A 159 -13.49 -16.14 -47.81
N GLY A 160 -12.19 -16.45 -47.76
CA GLY A 160 -11.24 -16.30 -48.84
C GLY A 160 -10.03 -17.22 -48.67
N GLU A 161 -10.29 -18.53 -48.75
CA GLU A 161 -9.42 -19.65 -49.12
C GLU A 161 -7.89 -19.58 -48.89
N LYS A 162 -7.44 -20.50 -48.01
CA LYS A 162 -6.30 -21.42 -48.15
C LYS A 162 -4.89 -20.81 -48.29
N GLY A 163 -4.15 -20.90 -47.18
CA GLY A 163 -2.78 -21.41 -47.22
C GLY A 163 -1.72 -20.60 -46.48
N GLN A 164 -1.70 -20.68 -45.15
CA GLN A 164 -0.51 -20.97 -44.34
C GLN A 164 -0.88 -20.78 -42.87
N GLU A 165 -1.07 -21.89 -42.16
CA GLU A 165 -1.07 -21.90 -40.70
C GLU A 165 0.30 -21.41 -40.23
N GLY A 166 0.36 -20.16 -39.77
CA GLY A 166 1.45 -19.68 -38.96
C GLY A 166 1.37 -20.34 -37.60
N THR A 167 1.82 -21.59 -37.48
CA THR A 167 2.12 -22.19 -36.19
C THR A 167 3.18 -21.30 -35.54
N ILE A 168 2.79 -20.52 -34.52
CA ILE A 168 3.75 -19.89 -33.63
C ILE A 168 4.34 -21.03 -32.79
N THR A 169 5.36 -21.68 -33.34
CA THR A 169 6.26 -22.52 -32.55
C THR A 169 7.04 -21.57 -31.66
N VAL A 170 6.72 -21.55 -30.38
CA VAL A 170 7.64 -21.08 -29.36
C VAL A 170 8.86 -21.98 -29.47
N VAL A 171 9.88 -21.51 -30.19
CA VAL A 171 11.19 -22.14 -30.18
C VAL A 171 11.74 -21.88 -28.80
N GLU A 172 11.58 -22.87 -27.93
CA GLU A 172 12.33 -22.99 -26.70
C GLU A 172 13.80 -22.97 -27.11
N ALA A 173 14.42 -21.79 -26.99
CA ALA A 173 15.84 -21.62 -27.18
C ALA A 173 16.55 -22.25 -25.99
N GLY A 174 16.55 -23.59 -25.97
CA GLY A 174 17.43 -24.40 -25.15
C GLY A 174 18.86 -24.19 -25.62
N THR A 175 19.47 -23.07 -25.23
CA THR A 175 20.89 -23.10 -24.96
C THR A 175 21.06 -24.04 -23.79
N GLU A 176 21.75 -25.17 -24.01
CA GLU A 176 22.28 -26.05 -22.96
C GLU A 176 23.16 -25.20 -22.04
N ALA A 177 22.51 -24.52 -21.09
CA ALA A 177 23.19 -23.93 -19.96
C ALA A 177 23.64 -25.10 -19.08
N PRO A 178 24.82 -25.01 -18.44
CA PRO A 178 25.23 -26.01 -17.48
C PRO A 178 24.09 -26.21 -16.47
N GLU A 179 23.58 -27.44 -16.35
CA GLU A 179 22.36 -27.79 -15.58
C GLU A 179 22.42 -27.33 -14.12
N ASP A 180 23.61 -27.00 -13.61
CA ASP A 180 23.88 -26.67 -12.21
C ASP A 180 24.04 -25.16 -11.91
N VAL A 181 23.80 -24.26 -12.87
CA VAL A 181 23.90 -22.79 -12.65
C VAL A 181 22.51 -22.15 -12.62
N ALA A 182 22.16 -21.55 -11.48
CA ALA A 182 20.92 -20.81 -11.33
C ALA A 182 21.05 -19.40 -11.92
N ARG A 183 20.20 -19.08 -12.90
CA ARG A 183 20.20 -17.81 -13.65
C ARG A 183 18.84 -17.13 -13.62
N GLY A 184 18.81 -15.80 -13.72
CA GLY A 184 17.58 -15.03 -13.86
C GLY A 184 16.64 -15.25 -12.66
N SER A 185 15.40 -15.67 -12.92
CA SER A 185 14.39 -15.95 -11.88
C SER A 185 14.77 -17.08 -10.93
N ASP A 186 15.59 -18.03 -11.40
CA ASP A 186 15.99 -19.21 -10.63
C ASP A 186 17.10 -18.89 -9.61
N ALA A 187 17.82 -17.78 -9.83
CA ALA A 187 18.85 -17.28 -8.93
C ALA A 187 18.30 -16.49 -7.73
N LEU A 188 17.03 -16.08 -7.80
CA LEU A 188 16.33 -15.41 -6.71
C LEU A 188 15.95 -16.40 -5.61
N THR A 189 15.80 -15.92 -4.37
CA THR A 189 15.19 -16.75 -3.33
C THR A 189 13.69 -16.92 -3.55
N LEU A 190 13.10 -17.91 -2.89
CA LEU A 190 11.65 -18.20 -2.96
C LEU A 190 10.79 -17.00 -2.59
N LEU A 191 11.19 -16.22 -1.59
CA LEU A 191 10.44 -15.04 -1.18
C LEU A 191 10.83 -13.75 -1.95
N GLU A 192 11.94 -13.77 -2.70
CA GLU A 192 12.32 -12.67 -3.62
C GLU A 192 11.57 -12.78 -4.95
N ASN A 193 11.44 -14.00 -5.48
CA ASN A 193 10.70 -14.28 -6.70
C ASN A 193 9.19 -14.06 -6.50
N THR A 194 8.56 -13.28 -7.38
CA THR A 194 7.15 -12.89 -7.25
C THR A 194 6.18 -14.07 -7.32
N GLU A 195 6.42 -15.04 -8.19
CA GLU A 195 5.54 -16.20 -8.38
C GLU A 195 5.52 -17.07 -7.11
N THR A 196 6.72 -17.47 -6.65
CA THR A 196 6.84 -18.30 -5.44
C THR A 196 6.47 -17.53 -4.17
N ARG A 197 6.73 -16.22 -4.10
CA ARG A 197 6.27 -15.41 -2.96
C ARG A 197 4.75 -15.38 -2.88
N ASN A 198 4.05 -15.19 -4.00
CA ASN A 198 2.58 -15.16 -4.01
C ASN A 198 2.02 -16.53 -3.61
N GLN A 199 2.54 -17.61 -4.19
CA GLN A 199 2.16 -18.97 -3.78
C GLN A 199 2.40 -19.20 -2.27
N PHE A 200 3.52 -18.74 -1.74
CA PHE A 200 3.81 -18.87 -0.30
C PHE A 200 2.82 -18.09 0.56
N ILE A 201 2.43 -16.88 0.13
CA ILE A 201 1.41 -16.07 0.82
C ILE A 201 0.05 -16.78 0.78
N ASP A 202 -0.36 -17.28 -0.38
CA ASP A 202 -1.63 -17.99 -0.56
C ASP A 202 -1.71 -19.23 0.34
N GLU A 203 -0.67 -20.06 0.33
CA GLU A 203 -0.57 -21.25 1.18
C GLU A 203 -0.54 -20.89 2.68
N LEU A 204 0.09 -19.77 3.04
CA LEU A 204 0.13 -19.30 4.43
C LEU A 204 -1.23 -18.74 4.87
N MET A 205 -1.97 -18.06 3.99
CA MET A 205 -3.35 -17.62 4.23
C MET A 205 -4.30 -18.81 4.36
N GLU A 206 -4.15 -19.83 3.52
CA GLU A 206 -4.90 -21.08 3.61
C GLU A 206 -4.71 -21.75 4.98
N LEU A 207 -3.45 -21.85 5.44
CA LEU A 207 -3.14 -22.39 6.76
C LEU A 207 -3.67 -21.49 7.90
N GLU A 208 -3.60 -20.16 7.75
CA GLU A 208 -4.15 -19.20 8.72
C GLU A 208 -5.65 -19.40 8.90
N LEU A 209 -6.40 -19.46 7.79
CA LEU A 209 -7.85 -19.66 7.79
C LEU A 209 -8.22 -21.00 8.42
N PHE A 210 -7.50 -22.06 8.07
CA PHE A 210 -7.69 -23.38 8.68
C PHE A 210 -7.47 -23.33 10.20
N LEU A 211 -6.38 -22.73 10.67
CA LEU A 211 -6.08 -22.62 12.11
C LEU A 211 -7.08 -21.74 12.84
N ALA A 212 -7.57 -20.67 12.21
CA ALA A 212 -8.59 -19.79 12.77
C ALA A 212 -9.91 -20.54 12.95
N GLN A 213 -10.35 -21.26 11.91
CA GLN A 213 -11.53 -22.12 11.97
C GLN A 213 -11.38 -23.20 13.04
N ARG A 214 -10.21 -23.87 13.09
CA ARG A 214 -9.95 -24.92 14.05
C ARG A 214 -9.93 -24.42 15.50
N LEU A 215 -9.44 -23.21 15.73
CA LEU A 215 -9.45 -22.59 17.04
C LEU A 215 -10.88 -22.30 17.51
N LEU A 216 -11.75 -21.81 16.61
CA LEU A 216 -13.16 -21.55 16.90
C LEU A 216 -13.89 -22.85 17.29
N GLU A 217 -13.68 -23.93 16.54
CA GLU A 217 -14.25 -25.26 16.85
C GLU A 217 -13.79 -25.82 18.21
N LEU A 218 -12.57 -25.50 18.65
CA LEU A 218 -12.05 -25.94 19.95
C LEU A 218 -12.54 -25.08 21.12
N GLU A 219 -12.92 -23.83 20.87
CA GLU A 219 -13.40 -22.89 21.88
C GLU A 219 -14.92 -22.99 22.10
N ASP A 220 -15.68 -23.49 21.11
CA ASP A 220 -17.11 -23.68 21.23
C ASP A 220 -17.45 -24.98 21.99
N GLU A 221 -17.94 -24.84 23.23
CA GLU A 221 -18.33 -25.96 24.10
C GLU A 221 -19.54 -26.76 23.56
N ALA A 222 -20.21 -26.28 22.50
CA ALA A 222 -21.41 -26.88 21.94
C ALA A 222 -21.18 -28.06 20.98
N ASP A 223 -19.95 -28.29 20.52
CA ASP A 223 -19.72 -29.19 19.37
C ASP A 223 -19.44 -30.65 19.75
N VAL A 224 -20.38 -31.25 20.49
CA VAL A 224 -20.46 -32.71 20.69
C VAL A 224 -20.49 -33.45 19.34
N VAL A 225 -20.94 -32.78 18.28
CA VAL A 225 -21.05 -33.31 16.92
C VAL A 225 -19.68 -33.33 16.22
N ALA A 226 -18.86 -32.27 16.28
CA ALA A 226 -17.47 -32.31 15.78
C ALA A 226 -16.61 -33.32 16.56
N MET A 227 -16.80 -33.40 17.88
CA MET A 227 -16.14 -34.44 18.69
C MET A 227 -16.57 -35.85 18.29
N SER A 228 -17.82 -36.04 17.83
CA SER A 228 -18.33 -37.31 17.30
C SER A 228 -17.78 -37.62 15.89
N GLN A 229 -17.70 -36.62 15.01
CA GLN A 229 -17.18 -36.77 13.65
C GLN A 229 -15.67 -37.10 13.62
N LEU A 230 -14.91 -36.63 14.62
CA LEU A 230 -13.48 -36.90 14.75
C LEU A 230 -13.15 -38.16 15.56
N GLN A 231 -14.13 -38.97 15.99
CA GLN A 231 -13.85 -40.19 16.76
C GLN A 231 -13.02 -41.22 15.97
N LEU A 232 -13.18 -41.25 14.65
CA LEU A 232 -12.40 -42.09 13.73
C LEU A 232 -11.17 -41.38 13.15
N ALA A 233 -10.95 -40.12 13.52
CA ALA A 233 -9.83 -39.34 13.04
C ALA A 233 -8.50 -39.81 13.64
N PRO A 234 -7.37 -39.58 12.94
CA PRO A 234 -6.04 -39.85 13.49
C PRO A 234 -5.79 -39.13 14.83
N ALA A 235 -4.91 -39.69 15.66
CA ALA A 235 -4.56 -39.12 16.97
C ALA A 235 -4.07 -37.67 16.89
N LEU A 236 -3.45 -37.29 15.77
CA LEU A 236 -3.01 -35.92 15.50
C LEU A 236 -4.19 -34.92 15.44
N LEU A 237 -5.39 -35.35 15.01
CA LEU A 237 -6.59 -34.50 14.95
C LEU A 237 -7.33 -34.46 16.30
N GLN A 238 -7.26 -35.54 17.08
CA GLN A 238 -7.92 -35.67 18.38
C GLN A 238 -7.15 -35.00 19.52
N GLY A 239 -5.82 -35.03 19.49
CA GLY A 239 -4.94 -34.59 20.59
C GLY A 239 -4.63 -33.08 20.60
N GLN A 240 -5.46 -32.25 19.97
CA GLN A 240 -5.17 -30.82 19.83
C GLN A 240 -5.56 -30.01 21.07
N SER A 241 -4.80 -28.96 21.35
CA SER A 241 -5.10 -28.02 22.44
C SER A 241 -5.30 -26.61 21.89
N GLY A 242 -6.36 -25.93 22.35
CA GLY A 242 -6.66 -24.55 21.94
C GLY A 242 -5.47 -23.59 22.09
N PRO A 243 -4.70 -23.62 23.21
CA PRO A 243 -3.50 -22.79 23.34
C PRO A 243 -2.42 -23.06 22.28
N ARG A 244 -2.22 -24.32 21.85
CA ARG A 244 -1.25 -24.68 20.81
C ARG A 244 -1.70 -24.15 19.44
N VAL A 245 -2.95 -24.39 19.07
CA VAL A 245 -3.53 -23.90 17.81
C VAL A 245 -3.49 -22.38 17.76
N ARG A 246 -3.79 -21.70 18.87
CA ARG A 246 -3.69 -20.23 18.98
C ARG A 246 -2.26 -19.72 18.77
N ALA A 247 -1.24 -20.41 19.30
CA ALA A 247 0.15 -20.03 19.10
C ALA A 247 0.60 -20.21 17.63
N GLN A 248 0.16 -21.30 16.98
CA GLN A 248 0.42 -21.53 15.56
C GLN A 248 -0.27 -20.49 14.68
N LEU A 249 -1.53 -20.15 14.97
CA LEU A 249 -2.28 -19.09 14.29
C LEU A 249 -1.59 -17.73 14.43
N ALA A 250 -1.12 -17.40 15.63
CA ALA A 250 -0.38 -16.15 15.88
C ALA A 250 0.91 -16.09 15.04
N THR A 251 1.62 -17.22 14.92
CA THR A 251 2.83 -17.32 14.09
C THR A 251 2.52 -17.11 12.62
N ALA A 252 1.47 -17.75 12.08
CA ALA A 252 1.06 -17.58 10.68
C ALA A 252 0.70 -16.11 10.37
N ARG A 253 -0.07 -15.47 11.26
CA ARG A 253 -0.44 -14.05 11.14
C ARG A 253 0.76 -13.12 11.23
N GLU A 254 1.72 -13.41 12.10
CA GLU A 254 2.94 -12.62 12.22
C GLU A 254 3.76 -12.67 10.92
N LEU A 255 3.91 -13.86 10.32
CA LEU A 255 4.61 -14.02 9.05
C LEU A 255 3.88 -13.30 7.90
N LEU A 256 2.55 -13.42 7.83
CA LEU A 256 1.72 -12.67 6.87
C LEU A 256 1.87 -11.16 7.05
N ALA A 257 1.79 -10.66 8.29
CA ALA A 257 1.93 -9.23 8.57
C ALA A 257 3.30 -8.68 8.14
N GLN A 258 4.37 -9.48 8.30
CA GLN A 258 5.70 -9.09 7.83
C GLN A 258 5.77 -9.03 6.30
N LEU A 259 5.33 -10.08 5.59
CA LEU A 259 5.39 -10.16 4.12
C LEU A 259 4.46 -9.17 3.42
N CYS A 260 3.24 -9.00 3.95
CA CYS A 260 2.21 -8.14 3.38
C CYS A 260 2.29 -6.70 3.86
N SER A 261 3.33 -6.33 4.63
CA SER A 261 3.55 -4.93 5.00
C SER A 261 3.80 -4.07 3.76
N ARG A 262 3.20 -2.88 3.70
CA ARG A 262 3.37 -1.92 2.58
C ARG A 262 4.86 -1.69 2.29
N SER A 263 5.70 -1.59 3.32
CA SER A 263 7.15 -1.44 3.18
C SER A 263 7.80 -2.60 2.43
N VAL A 264 7.49 -3.86 2.79
CA VAL A 264 8.07 -5.03 2.12
C VAL A 264 7.58 -5.14 0.69
N GLN A 265 6.29 -4.87 0.44
CA GLN A 265 5.73 -4.82 -0.91
C GLN A 265 6.45 -3.80 -1.79
N HIS A 266 6.66 -2.58 -1.31
CA HIS A 266 7.41 -1.54 -2.04
C HIS A 266 8.87 -1.95 -2.30
N LEU A 267 9.55 -2.56 -1.33
CA LEU A 267 10.93 -3.03 -1.51
C LEU A 267 11.01 -4.17 -2.55
N CYS A 268 10.06 -5.09 -2.54
CA CYS A 268 9.95 -6.13 -3.57
C CYS A 268 9.68 -5.54 -4.95
N MET A 269 8.83 -4.51 -5.05
CA MET A 269 8.57 -3.80 -6.31
C MET A 269 9.78 -3.02 -6.83
N ILE A 270 10.55 -2.42 -5.92
CA ILE A 270 11.83 -1.77 -6.25
C ILE A 270 12.82 -2.79 -6.83
N LEU A 271 12.90 -3.99 -6.25
CA LEU A 271 13.74 -5.07 -6.79
C LEU A 271 13.26 -5.57 -8.16
N ALA A 272 11.95 -5.74 -8.31
CA ALA A 272 11.38 -6.34 -9.51
C ALA A 272 11.37 -5.41 -10.73
N SER A 273 11.36 -4.08 -10.52
CA SER A 273 11.14 -3.12 -11.61
C SER A 273 11.95 -1.82 -11.44
N PRO A 274 12.97 -1.58 -12.30
CA PRO A 274 13.69 -0.30 -12.33
C PRO A 274 12.78 0.90 -12.59
N ARG A 275 11.74 0.72 -13.42
CA ARG A 275 10.73 1.76 -13.71
C ARG A 275 9.92 2.14 -12.46
N TYR A 276 9.72 1.21 -11.55
CA TYR A 276 9.08 1.52 -10.27
C TYR A 276 9.94 2.47 -9.45
N VAL A 277 11.26 2.24 -9.42
CA VAL A 277 12.22 3.12 -8.75
C VAL A 277 12.17 4.53 -9.33
N GLU A 278 12.23 4.67 -10.65
CA GLU A 278 12.15 5.98 -11.32
C GLU A 278 10.89 6.76 -10.94
N ARG A 279 9.73 6.09 -10.95
CA ARG A 279 8.44 6.71 -10.55
C ARG A 279 8.44 7.14 -9.10
N VAL A 280 8.87 6.27 -8.18
CA VAL A 280 8.93 6.59 -6.75
C VAL A 280 9.93 7.72 -6.48
N THR A 281 11.09 7.71 -7.14
CA THR A 281 12.08 8.79 -7.05
C THR A 281 11.49 10.11 -7.53
N ALA A 282 10.79 10.14 -8.67
CA ALA A 282 10.14 11.35 -9.17
C ALA A 282 9.07 11.87 -8.21
N LEU A 283 8.23 10.98 -7.67
CA LEU A 283 7.18 11.32 -6.71
C LEU A 283 7.78 11.90 -5.41
N LEU A 284 8.80 11.25 -4.84
CA LEU A 284 9.45 11.70 -3.62
C LEU A 284 10.14 13.04 -3.81
N ARG A 285 10.76 13.29 -4.97
CA ARG A 285 11.32 14.60 -5.33
C ARG A 285 10.26 15.68 -5.37
N GLN A 286 9.12 15.41 -6.01
CA GLN A 286 8.00 16.33 -6.05
C GLN A 286 7.50 16.66 -4.62
N LYS A 287 7.38 15.65 -3.75
CA LYS A 287 6.96 15.84 -2.35
C LYS A 287 7.97 16.63 -1.53
N LEU A 288 9.27 16.42 -1.73
CA LEU A 288 10.32 17.23 -1.11
C LEU A 288 10.22 18.70 -1.53
N LEU A 289 10.08 18.98 -2.82
CA LEU A 289 9.90 20.35 -3.33
C LEU A 289 8.64 21.01 -2.76
N GLN A 290 7.53 20.26 -2.66
CA GLN A 290 6.30 20.75 -2.03
C GLN A 290 6.52 21.09 -0.54
N ALA A 291 7.25 20.24 0.20
CA ALA A 291 7.55 20.48 1.60
C ALA A 291 8.42 21.73 1.80
N GLU A 292 9.47 21.90 1.00
CA GLU A 292 10.34 23.09 1.01
C GLU A 292 9.54 24.37 0.73
N LEU A 293 8.66 24.34 -0.28
CA LEU A 293 7.78 25.45 -0.61
C LEU A 293 6.84 25.80 0.55
N LEU A 294 6.26 24.80 1.21
CA LEU A 294 5.36 25.02 2.35
C LEU A 294 6.09 25.63 3.54
N VAL A 295 7.34 25.22 3.80
CA VAL A 295 8.18 25.83 4.84
C VAL A 295 8.48 27.30 4.51
N ALA A 296 8.86 27.61 3.28
CA ALA A 296 9.08 29.00 2.85
C ALA A 296 7.79 29.85 2.96
N LYS A 297 6.65 29.29 2.55
CA LYS A 297 5.33 29.94 2.69
C LYS A 297 4.98 30.21 4.15
N ARG A 298 5.23 29.26 5.06
CA ARG A 298 5.04 29.45 6.50
C ARG A 298 5.83 30.66 7.01
N ASP A 299 7.09 30.78 6.61
CA ASP A 299 7.97 31.85 7.09
C ASP A 299 7.53 33.22 6.55
N THR A 300 7.13 33.30 5.29
CA THR A 300 6.56 34.54 4.72
C THR A 300 5.25 34.95 5.38
N LEU A 301 4.36 33.99 5.69
CA LEU A 301 3.12 34.26 6.43
C LEU A 301 3.40 34.71 7.87
N ALA A 302 4.41 34.15 8.52
CA ALA A 302 4.84 34.59 9.85
C ALA A 302 5.33 36.05 9.84
N GLN A 303 6.11 36.44 8.81
CA GLN A 303 6.54 37.83 8.63
C GLN A 303 5.35 38.77 8.36
N LYS A 304 4.43 38.40 7.47
CA LYS A 304 3.21 39.18 7.19
C LYS A 304 2.36 39.35 8.45
N ARG A 305 2.22 38.29 9.26
CA ARG A 305 1.55 38.35 10.57
C ARG A 305 2.22 39.35 11.50
N HIS A 306 3.55 39.34 11.60
CA HIS A 306 4.28 40.30 12.42
C HIS A 306 4.08 41.75 11.96
N GLN A 307 4.10 41.99 10.65
CA GLN A 307 3.84 43.31 10.08
C GLN A 307 2.42 43.79 10.38
N ALA A 308 1.41 42.94 10.14
CA ALA A 308 0.01 43.27 10.43
C ALA A 308 -0.22 43.58 11.92
N LEU A 309 0.41 42.83 12.83
CA LEU A 309 0.34 43.12 14.27
C LEU A 309 1.01 44.45 14.64
N ALA A 310 2.15 44.77 14.02
CA ALA A 310 2.83 46.05 14.24
C ALA A 310 2.00 47.24 13.71
N GLU A 311 1.37 47.09 12.54
CA GLU A 311 0.44 48.07 11.98
C GLU A 311 -0.79 48.26 12.87
N GLN A 312 -1.39 47.16 13.35
CA GLN A 312 -2.50 47.20 14.30
C GLN A 312 -2.11 47.99 15.56
N ALA A 313 -0.97 47.67 16.18
CA ALA A 313 -0.48 48.35 17.37
C ALA A 313 -0.19 49.84 17.13
N ALA A 314 0.23 50.23 15.92
CA ALA A 314 0.46 51.62 15.55
C ALA A 314 -0.82 52.42 15.27
N LEU A 315 -1.89 51.75 14.81
CA LEU A 315 -3.18 52.37 14.49
C LEU A 315 -4.09 52.48 15.72
N GLU A 316 -3.99 51.54 16.66
CA GLU A 316 -4.79 51.50 17.89
C GLU A 316 -4.78 52.83 18.70
N PRO A 317 -3.63 53.48 18.98
CA PRO A 317 -3.65 54.76 19.69
C PRO A 317 -4.31 55.90 18.90
N LYS A 318 -4.19 55.90 17.57
CA LYS A 318 -4.85 56.91 16.71
C LYS A 318 -6.37 56.74 16.73
N LEU A 319 -6.83 55.50 16.71
CA LEU A 319 -8.24 55.16 16.83
C LEU A 319 -8.80 55.60 18.19
N GLN A 320 -8.06 55.35 19.28
CA GLN A 320 -8.42 55.82 20.62
C GLN A 320 -8.55 57.35 20.68
N GLN A 321 -7.58 58.09 20.13
CA GLN A 321 -7.61 59.56 20.08
C GLN A 321 -8.81 60.09 19.29
N LEU A 322 -9.15 59.47 18.16
CA LEU A 322 -10.32 59.83 17.38
C LEU A 322 -11.61 59.58 18.16
N GLN A 323 -11.73 58.44 18.85
CA GLN A 323 -12.88 58.14 19.70
C GLN A 323 -13.05 59.17 20.82
N ASP A 324 -11.95 59.56 21.49
CA ASP A 324 -12.00 60.56 22.56
C ASP A 324 -12.39 61.93 22.01
N ARG A 325 -11.85 62.33 20.85
CA ARG A 325 -12.22 63.59 20.20
C ARG A 325 -13.66 63.62 19.73
N ILE A 326 -14.20 62.51 19.24
CA ILE A 326 -15.60 62.37 18.88
C ILE A 326 -16.48 62.55 20.12
N LYS A 327 -16.15 61.91 21.25
CA LYS A 327 -16.87 62.09 22.53
C LYS A 327 -16.83 63.52 23.03
N GLU A 328 -15.69 64.20 22.90
CA GLU A 328 -15.57 65.62 23.24
C GLU A 328 -16.47 66.50 22.36
N LEU A 329 -16.42 66.31 21.03
CA LEU A 329 -17.25 67.04 20.08
C LEU A 329 -18.74 66.78 20.33
N GLN A 330 -19.11 65.52 20.60
CA GLN A 330 -20.47 65.15 20.95
C GLN A 330 -20.96 65.94 22.17
N LYS A 331 -20.19 65.98 23.27
CA LYS A 331 -20.55 66.76 24.47
C LYS A 331 -20.68 68.24 24.18
N LEU A 332 -19.80 68.81 23.35
CA LEU A 332 -19.86 70.22 22.97
C LEU A 332 -21.13 70.53 22.17
N ILE A 333 -21.50 69.66 21.23
CA ILE A 333 -22.71 69.82 20.42
C ILE A 333 -23.97 69.65 21.29
N GLU A 334 -24.02 68.62 22.15
CA GLU A 334 -25.10 68.41 23.11
C GLU A 334 -25.30 69.64 24.02
N ALA A 335 -24.21 70.22 24.52
CA ALA A 335 -24.24 71.43 25.33
C ALA A 335 -24.72 72.67 24.55
N ASP A 336 -24.29 72.86 23.30
CA ASP A 336 -24.75 73.98 22.47
C ASP A 336 -26.25 73.85 22.13
N ILE A 337 -26.71 72.65 21.78
CA ILE A 337 -28.14 72.39 21.54
C ILE A 337 -28.93 72.58 22.84
N SER A 338 -28.49 72.02 23.97
CA SER A 338 -29.15 72.20 25.27
C SER A 338 -29.36 73.68 25.63
N LYS A 339 -28.34 74.53 25.40
CA LYS A 339 -28.45 75.99 25.58
C LYS A 339 -29.53 76.61 24.70
N ARG A 340 -29.61 76.22 23.42
CA ARG A 340 -30.62 76.72 22.47
C ARG A 340 -32.04 76.29 22.84
N TYR A 341 -32.20 75.18 23.58
CA TYR A 341 -33.50 74.64 24.02
C TYR A 341 -33.76 74.83 25.52
N GLY A 342 -33.28 75.94 26.10
CA GLY A 342 -33.66 76.37 27.45
C GLY A 342 -33.14 75.46 28.57
N GLY A 343 -31.98 74.82 28.38
CA GLY A 343 -31.33 74.00 29.40
C GLY A 343 -31.89 72.59 29.55
N ARG A 344 -32.73 72.13 28.62
CA ARG A 344 -33.19 70.74 28.59
C ARG A 344 -32.03 69.80 28.22
N PRO A 345 -31.91 68.62 28.86
CA PRO A 345 -30.86 67.67 28.52
C PRO A 345 -31.07 67.10 27.11
N VAL A 346 -30.00 67.04 26.31
CA VAL A 346 -29.99 66.51 24.94
C VAL A 346 -28.85 65.51 24.83
N ASN A 347 -29.15 64.30 24.36
CA ASN A 347 -28.16 63.25 24.11
C ASN A 347 -28.19 62.88 22.62
N LEU A 348 -27.06 62.98 21.94
CA LEU A 348 -26.88 62.54 20.57
C LEU A 348 -26.65 61.03 20.55
N MET A 349 -27.53 60.29 19.88
CA MET A 349 -27.39 58.84 19.70
C MET A 349 -26.95 58.57 18.27
N GLY A 350 -25.74 58.03 18.10
CA GLY A 350 -25.22 57.54 16.82
C GLY A 350 -25.06 56.02 16.84
N VAL A 351 -25.05 55.39 15.67
CA VAL A 351 -24.70 53.97 15.54
C VAL A 351 -23.18 53.86 15.60
N ASN A 352 -22.66 53.24 16.66
CA ASN A 352 -21.25 52.86 16.73
C ASN A 352 -21.00 51.78 15.67
N VAL A 353 -20.03 52.00 14.77
CA VAL A 353 -19.49 50.97 13.86
C VAL A 353 -18.29 50.32 14.50
#